data_AF-A0A6A4H2N5-F1
#
_entry.id   AF-A0A6A4H2N5-F1
#
_cell.length_a   1.000
_cell.length_b   1.000
_cell.length_c   1.000
_cell.angle_alpha   90.00
_cell.angle_beta   90.00
_cell.angle_gamma   90.00
#
_symmetry.space_group_name_H-M   'P 1'
#
loop_
_entity.id
_entity.type
_entity.pdbx_description
1 polymer ?
#
loop_
_entity_poly.entity_id
_entity_poly.type
_entity_poly.pdbx_seq_one_letter_code
_entity_poly.pdbx_strand_id
1 'polypeptide(L)'
;MRTVTGSSGSRKPRRNSREAEEVVYSPQPGRTSPTRAWREHIRVNRLGPDDPLVAYRDENGELKVLSKTVFLKRCNEVWSRHNIPRMTGHCFRIGGTTHYLVQGIPPDIVKMLG
;
A
#
# COMPACT_ATOMS: atom_id res chain seq x y z
N MET A 1 -16.36 53.15 -20.77
CA MET A 1 -17.78 52.77 -20.79
C MET A 1 -17.87 51.29 -21.11
N ARG A 2 -18.30 50.50 -20.13
CA ARG A 2 -18.70 49.07 -20.14
C ARG A 2 -17.64 47.96 -20.37
N THR A 3 -17.76 47.01 -19.46
CA THR A 3 -17.06 45.76 -19.13
C THR A 3 -17.63 44.54 -19.88
N VAL A 4 -16.93 43.39 -19.78
CA VAL A 4 -17.38 41.97 -19.61
C VAL A 4 -16.20 41.06 -20.06
N THR A 5 -15.31 40.57 -19.18
CA THR A 5 -15.30 39.29 -18.40
C THR A 5 -15.37 37.99 -19.21
N GLY A 6 -14.39 37.08 -19.06
CA GLY A 6 -14.56 35.66 -19.42
C GLY A 6 -13.29 34.82 -19.62
N SER A 7 -12.75 34.28 -18.52
CA SER A 7 -11.82 33.15 -18.34
C SER A 7 -11.77 32.08 -19.46
N SER A 8 -10.55 31.67 -19.84
CA SER A 8 -10.29 30.28 -20.21
C SER A 8 -9.01 29.78 -19.55
N GLY A 9 -9.20 29.07 -18.44
CA GLY A 9 -8.13 28.35 -17.75
C GLY A 9 -7.49 27.31 -18.66
N SER A 10 -6.18 27.38 -18.80
CA SER A 10 -5.39 26.35 -19.45
C SER A 10 -5.47 25.06 -18.63
N ARG A 11 -6.36 24.14 -19.01
CA ARG A 11 -6.31 22.75 -18.54
C ARG A 11 -5.00 22.15 -19.03
N LYS A 12 -4.04 22.00 -18.12
CA LYS A 12 -2.92 21.07 -18.31
C LYS A 12 -3.52 19.70 -18.65
N PRO A 13 -3.13 19.06 -19.76
CA PRO A 13 -3.63 17.73 -20.08
C PRO A 13 -3.19 16.77 -18.97
N ARG A 14 -4.17 16.03 -18.41
CA ARG A 14 -3.92 14.93 -17.48
C ARG A 14 -3.16 13.86 -18.26
N ARG A 15 -1.86 13.76 -18.01
CA ARG A 15 -1.02 12.71 -18.57
C ARG A 15 -1.42 11.40 -17.89
N ASN A 16 -2.39 10.69 -18.47
CA ASN A 16 -2.64 9.28 -18.15
C ASN A 16 -1.49 8.46 -18.76
N SER A 17 -0.30 8.56 -18.17
CA SER A 17 0.71 7.54 -18.35
C SER A 17 0.36 6.43 -17.36
N ARG A 18 0.06 5.24 -17.88
CA ARG A 18 0.07 3.99 -17.10
C ARG A 18 1.53 3.67 -16.76
N GLU A 19 2.19 4.60 -16.08
CA GLU A 19 3.56 4.44 -15.64
C GLU A 19 3.49 3.44 -14.48
N ALA A 20 4.23 2.34 -14.61
CA ALA A 20 4.36 1.39 -13.53
C ALA A 20 4.94 2.14 -12.33
N GLU A 21 4.20 2.20 -11.22
CA GLU A 21 4.76 2.74 -9.98
C GLU A 21 5.78 1.74 -9.45
N GLU A 22 7.03 2.18 -9.34
CA GLU A 22 8.09 1.40 -8.73
C GLU A 22 7.90 1.40 -7.21
N VAL A 23 7.78 0.20 -6.63
CA VAL A 23 7.69 0.02 -5.18
C VAL A 23 9.00 -0.58 -4.68
N VAL A 24 9.78 0.22 -3.98
CA VAL A 24 11.04 -0.21 -3.36
C VAL A 24 10.79 -0.53 -1.88
N TYR A 25 11.34 -1.64 -1.41
CA TYR A 25 11.35 -1.97 0.02
C TYR A 25 12.73 -2.45 0.44
N SER A 26 13.14 -2.12 1.66
CA SER A 26 14.44 -2.55 2.19
C SER A 26 14.36 -3.98 2.74
N PRO A 27 15.31 -4.88 2.43
CA PRO A 27 15.36 -6.21 3.04
C PRO A 27 15.50 -6.12 4.56
N GLN A 28 14.50 -6.61 5.29
CA GLN A 28 14.57 -6.75 6.74
C GLN A 28 14.82 -8.22 7.12
N PRO A 29 15.73 -8.52 8.04
CA PRO A 29 15.96 -9.88 8.52
C PRO A 29 14.80 -10.37 9.39
N GLY A 30 14.58 -11.69 9.42
CA GLY A 30 13.64 -12.33 10.33
C GLY A 30 12.21 -12.54 9.82
N ARG A 31 11.26 -12.73 10.74
CA ARG A 31 9.86 -13.10 10.44
C ARG A 31 9.04 -11.96 9.82
N THR A 32 9.52 -10.72 9.92
CA THR A 32 8.90 -9.52 9.36
C THR A 32 9.53 -9.09 8.03
N SER A 33 10.34 -9.97 7.41
CA SER A 33 10.99 -9.68 6.13
C SER A 33 9.96 -9.41 5.02
N PRO A 34 9.97 -8.21 4.39
CA PRO A 34 9.06 -7.87 3.30
C PRO A 34 9.23 -8.79 2.09
N THR A 35 10.46 -9.17 1.75
CA THR A 35 10.76 -10.12 0.66
C THR A 35 10.12 -11.47 0.91
N ARG A 36 10.19 -11.96 2.16
CA ARG A 36 9.57 -13.24 2.52
C ARG A 36 8.05 -13.13 2.49
N ALA A 37 7.49 -12.08 3.10
CA ALA A 37 6.05 -11.85 3.10
C ALA A 37 5.48 -11.75 1.68
N TRP A 38 6.18 -11.06 0.78
CA TRP A 38 5.81 -10.91 -0.63
C TRP A 38 5.82 -12.25 -1.38
N ARG A 39 6.89 -13.04 -1.21
CA ARG A 39 7.00 -14.37 -1.83
C ARG A 39 5.90 -15.31 -1.35
N GLU A 40 5.61 -15.29 -0.05
CA GLU A 40 4.52 -16.08 0.54
C GLU A 40 3.17 -15.62 0.01
N HIS A 41 2.95 -14.31 -0.15
CA HIS A 41 1.74 -13.74 -0.74
C HIS A 41 1.50 -14.25 -2.16
N ILE A 42 2.52 -14.21 -3.03
CA ILE A 42 2.45 -14.78 -4.39
C ILE A 42 2.13 -16.28 -4.33
N ARG A 43 2.83 -17.02 -3.46
CA ARG A 43 2.69 -18.49 -3.34
C ARG A 43 1.29 -18.90 -2.87
N VAL A 44 0.79 -18.30 -1.80
CA VAL A 44 -0.52 -18.63 -1.20
C VAL A 44 -1.65 -18.24 -2.14
N ASN A 45 -1.57 -17.06 -2.77
CA ASN A 45 -2.60 -16.58 -3.67
C ASN A 45 -2.42 -17.05 -5.11
N ARG A 46 -1.36 -17.81 -5.43
CA ARG A 46 -1.06 -18.33 -6.77
C ARG A 46 -1.20 -17.22 -7.83
N LEU A 47 -0.51 -16.11 -7.59
CA LEU A 47 -0.56 -14.96 -8.49
C LEU A 47 0.29 -15.23 -9.73
N GLY A 48 -0.31 -15.02 -10.90
CA GLY A 48 0.36 -14.99 -12.19
C GLY A 48 0.99 -13.62 -12.50
N PRO A 49 1.78 -13.52 -13.57
CA PRO A 49 2.43 -12.28 -13.99
C PRO A 49 1.45 -11.15 -14.34
N ASP A 50 0.27 -11.50 -14.84
CA ASP A 50 -0.78 -10.56 -15.26
C ASP A 50 -1.81 -10.27 -14.16
N ASP A 51 -1.69 -10.95 -13.00
CA ASP A 51 -2.60 -10.73 -11.88
C ASP A 51 -2.27 -9.41 -11.16
N PRO A 52 -3.27 -8.75 -10.53
CA PRO A 52 -2.99 -7.56 -9.73
C PRO A 52 -2.02 -7.89 -8.59
N LEU A 53 -0.97 -7.07 -8.43
CA LEU A 53 0.08 -7.25 -7.42
C LEU A 53 -0.50 -7.52 -6.02
N VAL A 54 -1.51 -6.74 -5.64
CA VAL A 54 -2.17 -6.86 -4.34
C VAL A 54 -3.53 -7.54 -4.51
N ALA A 55 -3.52 -8.79 -5.00
CA ALA A 55 -4.70 -9.65 -5.06
C ALA A 55 -4.60 -10.83 -4.09
N TYR A 56 -5.75 -11.36 -3.69
CA TYR A 56 -5.85 -12.55 -2.84
C TYR A 56 -6.90 -13.52 -3.37
N ARG A 57 -6.78 -14.80 -3.02
CA ARG A 57 -7.83 -15.80 -3.28
C ARG A 57 -8.76 -15.90 -2.09
N ASP A 58 -10.06 -15.81 -2.35
CA ASP A 58 -11.07 -16.02 -1.32
C ASP A 58 -11.32 -17.51 -1.04
N GLU A 59 -12.29 -17.80 -0.17
CA GLU A 59 -12.66 -19.16 0.24
C GLU A 59 -13.16 -20.02 -0.94
N ASN A 60 -13.64 -19.40 -2.02
CA ASN A 60 -14.07 -20.07 -3.25
C ASN A 60 -12.92 -20.22 -4.27
N GLY A 61 -11.74 -19.71 -3.95
CA GLY A 61 -10.57 -19.69 -4.84
C GLY A 61 -10.60 -18.57 -5.88
N GLU A 62 -11.59 -17.67 -5.83
CA GLU A 62 -11.70 -16.55 -6.75
C GLU A 62 -10.66 -15.47 -6.43
N LEU A 63 -10.04 -14.92 -7.48
CA LEU A 63 -9.07 -13.85 -7.33
C LEU A 63 -9.78 -12.51 -7.12
N LYS A 64 -9.46 -11.82 -6.01
CA LYS A 64 -10.02 -10.52 -5.66
C LYS A 64 -8.90 -9.52 -5.40
N VAL A 65 -9.11 -8.27 -5.81
CA VAL A 65 -8.19 -7.18 -5.44
C VAL A 65 -8.31 -6.87 -3.96
N LEU A 66 -7.18 -6.86 -3.26
CA LEU A 66 -7.09 -6.50 -1.85
C LEU A 66 -7.11 -4.97 -1.73
N SER A 67 -8.30 -4.41 -1.53
CA SER A 67 -8.42 -2.99 -1.21
C SER A 67 -7.97 -2.71 0.23
N LYS A 68 -7.54 -1.46 0.47
CA LYS A 68 -7.21 -0.96 1.82
C LYS A 68 -8.32 -1.26 2.84
N THR A 69 -9.58 -1.10 2.44
CA THR A 69 -10.73 -1.34 3.32
C THR A 69 -10.85 -2.81 3.70
N VAL A 70 -10.68 -3.73 2.74
CA VAL A 70 -10.72 -5.18 2.98
C VAL A 70 -9.56 -5.60 3.89
N PHE A 71 -8.35 -5.12 3.58
CA PHE A 71 -7.15 -5.40 4.39
C PHE A 71 -7.32 -4.93 5.84
N LEU A 72 -7.74 -3.68 6.05
CA LEU A 72 -7.96 -3.13 7.38
C LEU A 72 -9.09 -3.85 8.12
N LYS A 73 -10.17 -4.25 7.43
CA LYS A 73 -11.25 -5.02 8.03
C LYS A 73 -10.71 -6.35 8.57
N ARG A 74 -9.98 -7.11 7.75
CA ARG A 74 -9.40 -8.40 8.15
C ARG A 74 -8.41 -8.27 9.30
N CYS A 75 -7.50 -7.29 9.26
CA CYS A 75 -6.55 -7.08 10.37
C CYS A 75 -7.28 -6.78 11.68
N ASN A 76 -8.28 -5.89 11.65
CA ASN A 76 -9.04 -5.53 12.84
C ASN A 76 -9.91 -6.68 13.38
N GLU A 77 -10.41 -7.57 12.51
CA GLU A 77 -11.10 -8.80 12.92
C GLU A 77 -10.17 -9.78 13.66
N VAL A 78 -8.90 -9.87 13.26
CA VAL A 78 -7.90 -10.70 13.94
C VAL A 78 -7.51 -10.07 15.27
N TRP A 79 -7.17 -8.78 15.28
CA TRP A 79 -6.76 -8.06 16.48
C TRP A 79 -7.84 -8.00 17.56
N SER A 80 -9.11 -7.84 17.18
CA SER A 80 -10.21 -7.83 18.15
C SER A 80 -10.32 -9.15 18.92
N ARG A 81 -10.05 -10.29 18.28
CA ARG A 81 -10.00 -11.61 18.94
C ARG A 81 -8.87 -11.73 19.97
N HIS A 82 -7.86 -10.87 19.87
CA HIS A 82 -6.73 -10.80 20.78
C HIS A 82 -6.80 -9.58 21.73
N ASN A 83 -7.95 -8.90 21.81
CA ASN A 83 -8.14 -7.67 22.61
C ASN A 83 -7.16 -6.54 22.24
N ILE A 84 -6.69 -6.50 21.00
CA ILE A 84 -5.83 -5.43 20.50
C ILE A 84 -6.73 -4.30 19.93
N PRO A 85 -6.47 -3.02 20.26
CA PRO A 85 -7.25 -1.90 19.76
C PRO A 85 -7.28 -1.82 18.23
N ARG A 86 -8.37 -1.25 17.70
CA ARG A 86 -8.54 -1.03 16.27
C ARG A 86 -7.42 -0.14 15.71
N MET A 87 -6.73 -0.60 14.66
CA MET A 87 -5.77 0.22 13.93
C MET A 87 -6.35 0.76 12.62
N THR A 88 -5.99 2.00 12.31
CA THR A 88 -6.36 2.68 11.06
C THR A 88 -5.19 2.65 10.08
N GLY A 89 -5.45 2.97 8.81
CA GLY A 89 -4.36 3.11 7.82
C GLY A 89 -3.30 4.14 8.20
N HIS A 90 -3.64 5.15 9.01
CA HIS A 90 -2.66 6.12 9.52
C HIS A 90 -1.67 5.47 10.49
N CYS A 91 -2.13 4.54 11.33
CA CYS A 91 -1.29 3.77 12.24
C CYS A 91 -0.23 2.96 11.49
N PHE A 92 -0.56 2.43 10.30
CA PHE A 92 0.41 1.72 9.47
C PHE A 92 1.48 2.63 8.87
N ARG A 93 1.11 3.86 8.45
CA ARG A 93 2.09 4.82 7.93
C ARG A 93 3.06 5.25 9.03
N ILE A 94 2.54 5.62 10.20
CA ILE A 94 3.38 5.96 11.36
C ILE A 94 4.26 4.77 11.76
N GLY A 95 3.65 3.60 11.94
CA GLY A 95 4.34 2.39 12.36
C GLY A 95 5.42 1.95 11.38
N GLY A 96 5.19 2.08 10.07
CA GLY A 96 6.18 1.79 9.04
C GLY A 96 7.39 2.72 9.11
N THR A 97 7.16 4.03 9.23
CA THR A 97 8.23 5.02 9.44
C THR A 97 9.02 4.71 10.72
N THR A 98 8.34 4.50 11.85
CA THR A 98 8.99 4.19 13.13
C THR A 98 9.78 2.88 13.06
N HIS A 99 9.25 1.85 12.40
CA HIS A 99 9.94 0.56 12.24
C HIS A 99 11.29 0.72 11.53
N TYR A 100 11.31 1.47 10.42
CA TYR A 100 12.55 1.72 9.68
C TYR A 100 13.54 2.59 10.47
N LEU A 101 13.07 3.61 11.19
CA LEU A 101 13.94 4.44 12.04
C LEU A 101 14.58 3.62 13.18
N VAL A 102 13.81 2.74 13.83
CA VAL A 102 14.32 1.85 14.89
C VAL A 102 15.35 0.85 14.35
N GLN A 103 15.23 0.46 13.07
CA GLN A 103 16.21 -0.39 12.39
C GLN A 103 17.46 0.37 11.92
N GLY A 104 17.58 1.66 12.24
CA GLY A 104 18.73 2.48 11.89
C GLY A 104 18.75 2.87 10.41
N ILE A 105 17.64 2.73 9.68
CA ILE A 105 17.55 3.25 8.32
C ILE A 105 17.58 4.79 8.40
N PRO A 106 18.50 5.45 7.66
CA PRO A 106 18.63 6.90 7.69
C PRO A 106 17.32 7.62 7.35
N PRO A 107 16.96 8.71 8.05
CA PRO A 107 15.68 9.41 7.86
C PRO A 107 15.42 9.89 6.42
N ASP A 108 16.47 10.24 5.68
CA ASP A 108 16.43 10.59 4.26
C ASP A 108 15.96 9.42 3.40
N ILE A 109 16.44 8.20 3.67
CA ILE A 109 15.96 6.97 2.99
C ILE A 109 14.52 6.66 3.40
N VAL A 110 14.17 6.76 4.68
CA VAL A 110 12.78 6.54 5.14
C VAL A 110 11.81 7.54 4.49
N LYS A 111 12.24 8.79 4.27
CA LYS A 111 11.46 9.82 3.58
C LYS A 111 11.21 9.47 2.11
N MET A 112 12.11 8.74 1.46
CA MET A 112 11.89 8.26 0.09
C MET A 112 10.94 7.05 0.03
N LEU A 113 10.76 6.31 1.13
CA LEU A 113 9.95 5.10 1.20
C LEU A 113 8.47 5.32 1.61
N GLY A 114 8.05 6.55 1.96
CA GLY A 114 6.78 6.84 2.65
C GLY A 114 5.81 7.83 2.00
#